data_AF-A0A163YU51-F1
#
_entry.id   AF-A0A163YU51-F1
#
_cell.length_a   1.000
_cell.length_b   1.000
_cell.length_c   1.000
_cell.angle_alpha   90.00
_cell.angle_beta   90.00
_cell.angle_gamma   90.00
#
_symmetry.space_group_name_H-M   'P 1'
#
loop_
_entity.id
_entity.type
_entity.pdbx_description
1 polymer ?
#
loop_
_entity_poly.entity_id
_entity_poly.type
_entity_poly.pdbx_seq_one_letter_code
_entity_poly.pdbx_strand_id
1 'polypeptide(L)' 'MSKLLEETIAKVRTLSASEQDAAAFALIDYLDHRQEMQLTDEQLAEVRRRLADPHRVLVSYEEARKRFGLPI' A
#
# COMPACT_ATOMS: atom_id res chain seq x y z
N MET A 1 -8.00 -7.17 20.13
CA MET A 1 -7.65 -6.61 18.81
C MET A 1 -6.15 -6.88 18.62
N SER A 2 -5.55 -6.74 17.44
CA SER A 2 -4.09 -6.94 17.38
C SER A 2 -3.41 -5.79 18.14
N LYS A 3 -2.27 -6.06 18.80
CA LYS A 3 -1.55 -5.02 19.55
C LYS A 3 -1.23 -3.80 18.66
N LEU A 4 -0.86 -4.05 17.41
CA LEU A 4 -0.60 -3.01 16.43
C LEU A 4 -1.86 -2.18 16.11
N LEU A 5 -3.02 -2.82 15.91
CA LEU A 5 -4.27 -2.11 15.65
C LEU A 5 -4.73 -1.30 16.87
N GLU A 6 -4.54 -1.82 18.08
CA GLU A 6 -4.78 -1.08 19.34
C GLU A 6 -3.92 0.18 19.42
N GLU A 7 -2.62 0.08 19.16
CA GLU A 7 -1.69 1.21 19.12
C GLU A 7 -2.05 2.23 18.03
N THR A 8 -2.46 1.76 16.84
CA THR A 8 -2.92 2.62 15.73
C THR A 8 -4.15 3.42 16.14
N ILE A 9 -5.18 2.77 16.70
CA ILE A 9 -6.39 3.46 17.16
C ILE A 9 -6.07 4.44 18.30
N ALA A 10 -5.16 4.09 19.21
CA ALA A 10 -4.72 5.00 20.25
C ALA A 10 -4.06 6.26 19.67
N LYS A 11 -3.22 6.14 18.64
CA LYS A 11 -2.63 7.29 17.93
C LYS A 11 -3.68 8.12 17.22
N VAL A 12 -4.60 7.50 16.47
CA VAL A 12 -5.67 8.20 15.75
C VAL A 12 -6.51 9.06 16.70
N ARG A 13 -6.86 8.54 17.89
CA ARG A 13 -7.63 9.29 18.91
C ARG A 13 -6.96 10.59 19.39
N THR A 14 -5.65 10.73 19.23
CA THR A 14 -4.93 11.95 19.63
C THR A 14 -4.92 13.03 18.55
N LEU A 15 -5.39 12.72 17.33
CA LEU A 15 -5.43 13.64 16.20
C LEU A 15 -6.66 14.56 16.26
N SER A 16 -6.67 15.61 15.43
CA SER A 16 -7.88 16.43 15.23
C SER A 16 -9.01 15.62 14.59
N ALA A 17 -10.26 16.09 14.72
CA ALA A 17 -11.42 15.39 14.14
C ALA A 17 -11.26 15.16 12.63
N SER A 18 -10.78 16.17 11.89
CA SER A 18 -10.55 16.06 10.44
C SER A 18 -9.50 15.00 10.08
N GLU A 19 -8.45 14.85 10.89
CA GLU A 19 -7.41 13.85 10.67
C GLU A 19 -7.89 12.45 11.09
N GLN A 20 -8.74 12.36 12.12
CA GLN A 20 -9.41 11.12 12.49
C GLN A 20 -10.30 10.62 11.35
N ASP A 21 -11.08 11.50 10.73
CA ASP A 21 -11.93 11.17 9.58
C ASP A 21 -11.09 10.73 8.38
N ALA A 22 -9.95 11.39 8.11
CA ALA A 22 -9.03 10.98 7.06
C ALA A 22 -8.43 9.58 7.32
N ALA A 23 -8.03 9.30 8.56
CA ALA A 23 -7.54 7.98 8.95
C ALA A 23 -8.63 6.90 8.84
N ALA A 24 -9.86 7.23 9.23
CA ALA A 24 -11.01 6.34 9.09
C ALA A 24 -11.31 6.03 7.62
N PHE A 25 -11.25 7.04 6.74
CA PHE A 25 -11.41 6.86 5.31
C PHE A 25 -10.39 5.86 4.75
N ALA A 26 -9.10 5.98 5.11
CA ALA A 26 -8.07 5.04 4.66
C ALA A 26 -8.29 3.61 5.17
N LEU A 27 -8.79 3.44 6.41
CA LEU A 27 -9.13 2.12 6.95
C LEU A 27 -10.32 1.50 6.23
N ILE A 28 -11.33 2.30 5.87
CA ILE A 28 -12.50 1.86 5.10
C ILE A 28 -12.06 1.48 3.68
N ASP A 29 -11.29 2.32 3.01
CA ASP A 29 -10.74 2.07 1.68
C ASP A 29 -9.97 0.74 1.61
N TYR A 30 -9.12 0.48 2.61
CA TYR A 30 -8.46 -0.81 2.73
C TYR A 30 -9.46 -1.97 2.82
N LEU A 31 -10.51 -1.85 3.62
CA LEU A 31 -11.51 -2.92 3.79
C LEU A 31 -12.31 -3.17 2.52
N ASP A 32 -12.64 -2.11 1.78
CA ASP A 32 -13.42 -2.18 0.55
C ASP A 32 -12.61 -2.81 -0.59
N HIS A 33 -11.32 -2.48 -0.68
CA HIS A 33 -10.44 -2.90 -1.79
C HIS A 33 -9.46 -4.03 -1.43
N ARG A 34 -9.47 -4.57 -0.20
CA ARG A 34 -8.52 -5.61 0.26
C ARG A 34 -8.42 -6.85 -0.62
N GLN A 35 -9.50 -7.22 -1.31
CA GLN A 35 -9.55 -8.37 -2.22
C GLN A 35 -8.96 -8.00 -3.59
N GLU A 36 -9.20 -6.78 -4.05
CA GLU A 36 -8.70 -6.24 -5.32
C GLU A 36 -7.19 -5.92 -5.25
N MET A 37 -6.66 -5.68 -4.05
CA MET A 37 -5.25 -5.40 -3.80
C MET A 37 -4.37 -6.67 -3.76
N GLN A 38 -4.93 -7.87 -3.96
CA GLN A 38 -4.13 -9.10 -3.99
C GLN A 38 -3.59 -9.36 -5.39
N LEU A 39 -2.28 -9.59 -5.48
CA LEU A 39 -1.69 -10.13 -6.70
C LEU A 39 -2.24 -11.53 -6.96
N THR A 40 -2.54 -11.84 -8.22
CA THR A 40 -2.78 -13.24 -8.62
C THR A 40 -1.52 -14.08 -8.39
N ASP A 41 -1.65 -15.40 -8.35
CA ASP A 41 -0.50 -16.29 -8.19
C ASP A 41 0.54 -16.09 -9.29
N GLU A 42 0.11 -15.83 -10.53
CA GLU A 42 0.99 -15.54 -11.66
C GLU A 42 1.73 -14.21 -11.47
N GLN A 43 1.03 -13.18 -11.02
CA GLN A 43 1.63 -11.87 -10.74
C GLN A 43 2.63 -11.96 -9.57
N LEU A 44 2.28 -12.70 -8.53
CA LEU A 44 3.16 -12.94 -7.38
C LEU A 44 4.40 -13.74 -7.77
N ALA A 45 4.25 -14.76 -8.62
CA ALA A 45 5.37 -15.52 -9.16
C ALA A 45 6.31 -14.63 -10.00
N GLU A 46 5.76 -13.74 -10.84
CA GLU A 46 6.55 -12.78 -11.61
C GLU A 46 7.29 -11.79 -10.72
N VAL A 47 6.64 -11.25 -9.68
CA VAL A 47 7.30 -10.38 -8.69
C VAL A 47 8.46 -11.11 -8.02
N ARG A 48 8.24 -12.34 -7.55
CA ARG A 48 9.30 -13.16 -6.93
C ARG A 48 10.46 -13.42 -7.89
N ARG A 49 10.16 -13.76 -9.16
CA ARG A 49 11.18 -13.97 -10.20
C ARG A 49 12.03 -12.73 -10.41
N ARG A 50 11.41 -11.54 -10.53
CA ARG A 50 12.13 -10.26 -10.70
C ARG A 50 12.97 -9.88 -9.49
N LEU A 51 12.50 -10.16 -8.28
CA LEU A 51 13.25 -9.85 -7.06
C LEU A 51 14.49 -10.73 -6.90
N ALA A 52 14.41 -11.99 -7.34
CA ALA A 52 15.50 -12.96 -7.31
C ALA A 52 16.57 -12.73 -8.39
N ASP A 53 16.29 -11.93 -9.42
CA ASP A 53 17.26 -11.60 -10.47
C ASP A 53 18.40 -10.71 -9.91
N PRO A 54 19.66 -11.19 -9.88
CA PRO A 54 20.78 -10.40 -9.39
C PRO A 54 21.10 -9.20 -10.30
N HIS A 55 20.60 -9.19 -11.53
CA HIS A 55 20.74 -8.09 -12.49
C HIS A 55 19.47 -7.26 -12.62
N ARG A 56 18.56 -7.30 -11.64
CA ARG A 56 17.31 -6.54 -11.66
C ARG A 56 17.57 -5.05 -11.94
N VAL A 57 16.78 -4.49 -12.85
CA VAL A 57 16.80 -3.06 -13.15
C VAL A 57 15.94 -2.34 -12.10
N LEU A 58 16.59 -1.55 -11.26
CA LEU A 58 15.91 -0.61 -10.36
C LEU A 58 15.78 0.73 -11.07
N VAL A 59 14.58 1.29 -11.05
CA VAL A 59 14.30 2.62 -11.61
C VAL A 59 13.86 3.56 -10.50
N SER A 60 14.09 4.85 -10.69
CA SER A 60 13.54 5.85 -9.77
C SER A 60 12.01 5.85 -9.82
N TYR A 61 11.39 6.38 -8.77
CA TYR A 61 9.94 6.58 -8.76
C TYR A 61 9.46 7.42 -9.94
N GLU A 62 10.20 8.49 -10.29
CA GLU A 62 9.88 9.35 -11.44
C GLU A 62 9.91 8.58 -12.76
N GLU A 63 10.90 7.72 -12.93
CA GLU A 63 11.03 6.91 -14.14
C GLU A 63 9.95 5.84 -14.23
N ALA A 64 9.63 5.17 -13.11
CA ALA A 64 8.49 4.25 -13.04
C ALA A 64 7.17 4.97 -13.40
N ARG A 65 6.93 6.14 -12.81
CA ARG A 65 5.76 6.97 -13.10
C ARG A 65 5.63 7.31 -14.59
N LYS A 66 6.74 7.73 -15.22
CA LYS A 66 6.78 8.02 -16.67
C LYS A 66 6.49 6.78 -17.52
N ARG A 67 7.00 5.61 -17.13
CA ARG A 67 6.80 4.34 -17.86
C ARG A 67 5.36 3.82 -17.76
N PHE A 68 4.70 4.03 -16.62
CA PHE A 68 3.35 3.50 -16.37
C PHE A 68 2.23 4.54 -16.52
N GLY A 69 2.55 5.79 -16.84
CA GLY A 69 1.55 6.85 -17.04
C GLY A 69 0.79 7.22 -15.78
N LEU A 70 1.42 7.11 -14.60
CA LEU A 70 0.75 7.46 -13.33
C LEU A 70 0.60 8.99 -13.19
N PRO A 71 -0.50 9.49 -12.59
CA PRO A 71 -0.78 10.92 -12.48
C PRO A 71 0.29 11.69 -11.66
N ILE A 72 0.37 13.00 -11.91
CA ILE A 72 1.34 13.93 -11.29
C ILE A 72 0.97 14.22 -9.85
#